data_AF-A0A2D8QDG7-F1
#
_entry.id   AF-A0A2D8QDG7-F1
#
_cell.length_a   1.000
_cell.length_b   1.000
_cell.length_c   1.000
_cell.angle_alpha   90.00
_cell.angle_beta   90.00
_cell.angle_gamma   90.00
#
_symmetry.space_group_name_H-M   'P 1'
#
loop_
_entity.id
_entity.type
_entity.pdbx_description
1 polymer ?
#
loop_
_entity_poly.entity_id
_entity_poly.type
_entity_poly.pdbx_seq_one_letter_code
_entity_poly.pdbx_strand_id
1 'polypeptide(L)'
;ELHALRGREPLVIQKYLPAVREGDKRIILVEGEPRGAVLRVPQRGEARANMHVGGRPVKTTLTARDREVCEAVGPELRARGLTLVGIDMIGDHLTEINVTCPTGIQEIDRLDGVTLERDVWDAIETRLTTLRAGAA
;
A
#
# COMPACT_ATOMS: atom_id res chain seq x y z
N GLU A 1 28.90 8.22 11.30
CA GLU A 1 30.15 7.91 10.57
C GLU A 1 30.33 6.43 10.22
N LEU A 2 29.97 5.47 11.08
CA LEU A 2 30.17 4.03 10.84
C LEU A 2 29.56 3.45 9.55
N HIS A 3 28.40 3.93 9.07
CA HIS A 3 27.80 3.44 7.81
C HIS A 3 28.63 3.82 6.59
N ALA A 4 29.13 5.07 6.54
CA ALA A 4 29.93 5.57 5.43
C ALA A 4 31.27 4.84 5.28
N LEU A 5 31.74 4.17 6.34
CA LEU A 5 32.93 3.30 6.31
C LEU A 5 32.63 1.89 5.77
N ARG A 6 31.35 1.48 5.70
CA ARG A 6 30.93 0.12 5.33
C ARG A 6 30.25 0.01 3.96
N GLY A 7 29.70 1.11 3.45
CA GLY A 7 28.97 1.09 2.19
C GLY A 7 28.75 2.49 1.62
N ARG A 8 28.43 2.55 0.33
CA ARG A 8 28.07 3.79 -0.38
C ARG A 8 26.58 3.85 -0.72
N GLU A 9 25.80 2.88 -0.27
CA GLU A 9 24.36 2.84 -0.51
C GLU A 9 23.67 4.05 0.14
N PRO A 10 22.72 4.70 -0.56
CA PRO A 10 21.90 5.74 0.03
C PRO A 10 21.15 5.23 1.27
N LEU A 11 21.00 6.12 2.26
CA LEU A 11 20.23 5.85 3.46
C LEU A 11 18.96 6.69 3.49
N VAL A 12 17.87 6.06 3.91
CA VAL A 12 16.65 6.76 4.32
C VAL A 12 16.57 6.70 5.84
N ILE A 13 16.56 7.87 6.49
CA ILE A 13 16.48 7.97 7.95
C ILE A 13 15.10 8.52 8.30
N GLN A 14 14.30 7.72 8.99
CA GLN A 14 12.94 8.09 9.39
C GLN A 14 12.83 8.08 10.92
N LYS A 15 11.99 8.97 11.46
CA LYS A 15 11.61 8.94 12.87
C LYS A 15 10.91 7.61 13.17
N TYR A 16 11.26 6.98 14.30
CA TYR A 16 10.52 5.82 14.79
C TYR A 16 9.09 6.23 15.17
N LEU A 17 8.10 5.51 14.65
CA LEU A 17 6.69 5.71 14.94
C LEU A 17 6.21 4.62 15.92
N PRO A 18 5.99 4.94 17.21
CA PRO A 18 5.55 3.95 18.20
C PRO A 18 4.23 3.25 17.85
N ALA A 19 3.37 3.92 17.07
CA ALA A 19 2.10 3.39 16.56
C ALA A 19 2.26 2.10 15.72
N VAL A 20 3.46 1.78 15.23
CA VAL A 20 3.72 0.50 14.53
C VAL A 20 3.36 -0.73 15.37
N ARG A 21 3.35 -0.58 16.70
CA ARG A 21 2.93 -1.64 17.63
C ARG A 21 1.43 -1.95 17.55
N GLU A 22 0.62 -0.98 17.13
CA GLU A 22 -0.81 -1.15 16.87
C GLU A 22 -1.03 -1.74 15.47
N GLY A 23 -0.10 -1.49 14.55
CA GLY A 23 0.03 -2.17 13.27
C GLY A 23 0.49 -1.24 12.16
N ASP A 24 0.72 -1.86 11.02
CA ASP A 24 1.06 -1.21 9.76
C ASP A 24 -0.06 -1.53 8.76
N LYS A 25 -0.80 -0.50 8.35
CA LYS A 25 -1.97 -0.62 7.49
C LYS A 25 -1.54 -0.53 6.03
N ARG A 26 -1.75 -1.62 5.31
CA ARG A 26 -1.65 -1.70 3.85
C ARG A 26 -2.97 -1.27 3.24
N ILE A 27 -2.96 -0.23 2.41
CA ILE A 27 -4.12 0.20 1.61
C ILE A 27 -3.81 -0.09 0.15
N ILE A 28 -4.71 -0.82 -0.52
CA ILE A 28 -4.61 -1.11 -1.96
C ILE A 28 -5.35 -0.03 -2.73
N LEU A 29 -4.65 0.61 -3.67
CA LEU A 29 -5.18 1.58 -4.61
C LEU A 29 -5.22 0.95 -6.00
N VAL A 30 -6.35 1.16 -6.70
CA VAL A 30 -6.53 0.80 -8.10
C VAL A 30 -6.90 2.07 -8.87
N GLU A 31 -6.11 2.40 -9.89
CA GLU A 31 -6.24 3.66 -10.65
C GLU A 31 -6.23 4.91 -9.74
N GLY A 32 -5.42 4.88 -8.68
CA GLY A 32 -5.31 5.97 -7.72
C GLY A 32 -6.42 6.01 -6.65
N GLU A 33 -7.42 5.14 -6.74
CA GLU A 33 -8.55 5.10 -5.80
C GLU A 33 -8.40 3.95 -4.79
N PRO A 34 -8.59 4.18 -3.48
CA PRO A 34 -8.45 3.13 -2.47
C PRO A 34 -9.59 2.11 -2.57
N ARG A 35 -9.25 0.82 -2.70
CA ARG A 35 -10.20 -0.31 -2.84
C ARG A 35 -10.35 -1.17 -1.60
N GLY A 36 -9.36 -1.15 -0.72
CA GLY A 36 -9.46 -1.87 0.55
C GLY A 36 -8.19 -1.73 1.37
N ALA A 37 -8.25 -2.20 2.62
CA ALA A 37 -7.13 -2.12 3.53
C ALA A 37 -7.04 -3.32 4.46
N VAL A 38 -5.82 -3.70 4.80
CA VAL A 38 -5.53 -4.72 5.82
C VAL A 38 -4.54 -4.17 6.82
N LEU A 39 -4.86 -4.31 8.11
CA LEU A 39 -3.94 -3.97 9.19
C LEU A 39 -3.03 -5.18 9.44
N ARG A 40 -1.72 -4.97 9.40
CA ARG A 40 -0.77 -6.01 9.75
C ARG A 40 -0.23 -5.73 11.14
N VAL A 41 -0.51 -6.63 12.08
CA VAL A 41 -0.09 -6.46 13.47
C VAL A 41 1.20 -7.26 13.70
N PRO A 42 2.29 -6.64 14.17
CA PRO A 42 3.55 -7.34 14.42
C PRO A 42 3.42 -8.33 15.59
N GLN A 43 4.30 -9.31 15.63
CA GLN A 43 4.39 -10.21 16.78
C GLN A 43 4.96 -9.50 18.00
N ARG A 44 4.67 -10.02 19.20
CA ARG A 44 5.21 -9.46 20.45
C ARG A 44 6.74 -9.46 20.40
N GLY A 45 7.34 -8.29 20.59
CA GLY A 45 8.80 -8.10 20.57
C GLY A 45 9.38 -7.69 19.22
N GLU A 46 8.64 -7.85 18.12
CA GLU A 46 9.07 -7.45 16.77
C GLU A 46 8.48 -6.08 16.41
N ALA A 47 9.21 -5.30 15.62
CA ALA A 47 8.73 -4.00 15.12
C ALA A 47 8.22 -4.11 13.67
N ARG A 48 8.71 -5.09 12.91
CA ARG A 48 8.29 -5.34 11.53
C ARG A 48 6.93 -6.03 11.51
N ALA A 49 5.99 -5.41 10.82
CA ALA A 49 4.62 -5.87 10.70
C ALA A 49 4.34 -6.62 9.39
N ASN A 50 5.31 -6.72 8.48
CA ASN A 50 5.09 -7.38 7.20
C ASN A 50 4.62 -8.85 7.39
N MET A 51 3.69 -9.29 6.55
CA MET A 51 3.13 -10.65 6.68
C MET A 51 4.19 -11.74 6.47
N HIS A 52 5.23 -11.47 5.65
CA HIS A 52 6.33 -12.43 5.42
C HIS A 52 7.19 -12.69 6.65
N VAL A 53 7.17 -11.81 7.67
CA VAL A 53 7.85 -12.03 8.97
C VAL A 53 6.87 -12.48 10.06
N GLY A 54 5.64 -12.89 9.70
CA GLY A 54 4.65 -13.39 10.64
C GLY A 54 3.70 -12.34 11.21
N GLY A 55 3.61 -11.14 10.59
CA GLY A 55 2.58 -10.17 10.91
C GLY A 55 1.18 -10.71 10.63
N ARG A 56 0.26 -10.58 11.59
CA ARG A 56 -1.11 -11.12 11.46
C ARG A 56 -1.99 -10.13 10.69
N PRO A 57 -2.66 -10.55 9.61
CA PRO A 57 -3.64 -9.71 8.93
C PRO A 57 -4.90 -9.59 9.79
N VAL A 58 -5.36 -8.35 9.96
CA VAL A 58 -6.55 -8.00 10.75
C VAL A 58 -7.41 -7.05 9.91
N LYS A 59 -8.72 -7.28 9.93
CA LYS A 59 -9.70 -6.41 9.26
C LYS A 59 -9.56 -4.99 9.78
N THR A 60 -9.61 -4.01 8.88
CA THR A 60 -9.54 -2.60 9.24
C THR A 60 -10.34 -1.75 8.25
N THR A 61 -10.57 -0.49 8.61
CA THR A 61 -11.25 0.48 7.75
C THR A 61 -10.34 1.68 7.52
N LEU A 62 -10.61 2.41 6.44
CA LEU A 62 -9.94 3.68 6.17
C LEU A 62 -10.43 4.75 7.14
N THR A 63 -9.50 5.38 7.83
CA THR A 63 -9.73 6.59 8.64
C THR A 63 -9.87 7.82 7.73
N ALA A 64 -10.28 8.95 8.30
CA ALA A 64 -10.28 10.22 7.57
C ALA A 64 -8.87 10.58 7.06
N ARG A 65 -7.84 10.33 7.87
CA ARG A 65 -6.44 10.58 7.49
C ARG A 65 -5.98 9.68 6.35
N ASP A 66 -6.35 8.40 6.37
CA ASP A 66 -6.03 7.46 5.28
C ASP A 66 -6.62 7.96 3.95
N ARG A 67 -7.86 8.45 3.97
CA ARG A 67 -8.55 8.99 2.78
C ARG A 67 -7.87 10.24 2.28
N GLU A 68 -7.55 11.18 3.17
CA GLU A 68 -6.81 12.40 2.82
C GLU A 68 -5.47 12.08 2.13
N VAL A 69 -4.72 11.10 2.64
CA VAL A 69 -3.47 10.65 2.00
C VAL A 69 -3.75 10.04 0.63
N CYS A 70 -4.76 9.18 0.49
CA CYS A 70 -5.13 8.58 -0.80
C CYS A 70 -5.54 9.65 -1.81
N GLU A 71 -6.32 10.65 -1.42
CA GLU A 71 -6.73 11.78 -2.27
C GLU A 71 -5.53 12.63 -2.70
N ALA A 72 -4.53 12.80 -1.82
CA ALA A 72 -3.32 13.54 -2.13
C ALA A 72 -2.40 12.82 -3.13
N VAL A 73 -2.22 11.50 -3.00
CA VAL A 73 -1.28 10.73 -3.85
C VAL A 73 -1.93 10.12 -5.08
N GLY A 74 -3.22 9.78 -5.01
CA GLY A 74 -3.97 9.05 -6.03
C GLY A 74 -3.90 9.66 -7.43
N PRO A 75 -4.13 10.97 -7.61
CA PRO A 75 -4.05 11.62 -8.91
C PRO A 75 -2.69 11.46 -9.59
N GLU A 76 -1.60 11.60 -8.84
CA GLU A 76 -0.23 11.48 -9.36
C GLU A 76 0.12 10.03 -9.71
N LEU A 77 -0.30 9.07 -8.87
CA LEU A 77 -0.11 7.64 -9.15
C LEU A 77 -0.81 7.26 -10.46
N ARG A 78 -2.05 7.73 -10.65
CA ARG A 78 -2.82 7.50 -11.87
C ARG A 78 -2.18 8.16 -13.09
N ALA A 79 -1.72 9.41 -12.96
CA ALA A 79 -1.05 10.14 -14.04
C ALA A 79 0.23 9.43 -14.52
N ARG A 80 0.95 8.77 -13.60
CA ARG A 80 2.12 7.94 -13.91
C ARG A 80 1.80 6.56 -14.50
N GLY A 81 0.51 6.22 -14.62
CA GLY A 81 0.07 4.91 -15.11
C GLY A 81 0.28 3.77 -14.12
N LEU A 82 0.38 4.07 -12.82
CA LEU A 82 0.48 3.07 -11.77
C LEU A 82 -0.91 2.52 -11.43
N THR A 83 -1.33 1.49 -12.16
CA THR A 83 -2.67 0.90 -12.06
C THR A 83 -2.93 0.22 -10.71
N LEU A 84 -1.94 -0.47 -10.14
CA LEU A 84 -2.06 -1.18 -8.87
C LEU A 84 -0.94 -0.74 -7.93
N VAL A 85 -1.30 -0.15 -6.79
CA VAL A 85 -0.36 0.39 -5.80
C VAL A 85 -0.78 -0.04 -4.40
N GLY A 86 0.17 -0.38 -3.55
CA GLY A 86 -0.05 -0.57 -2.11
C GLY A 86 0.64 0.53 -1.32
N ILE A 87 -0.10 1.32 -0.56
CA ILE A 87 0.51 2.28 0.38
C ILE A 87 0.50 1.73 1.80
N ASP A 88 1.52 2.07 2.57
CA ASP A 88 1.67 1.64 3.96
C ASP A 88 1.56 2.84 4.90
N MET A 89 0.68 2.70 5.89
CA MET A 89 0.32 3.73 6.87
C MET A 89 0.62 3.23 8.28
N ILE A 90 1.38 4.02 9.05
CA ILE A 90 1.61 3.78 10.49
C ILE A 90 1.11 5.00 11.27
N GLY A 91 0.08 4.79 12.09
CA GLY A 91 -0.68 5.91 12.67
C GLY A 91 -1.17 6.84 11.55
N ASP A 92 -0.85 8.13 11.65
CA ASP A 92 -1.26 9.15 10.67
C ASP A 92 -0.25 9.39 9.53
N HIS A 93 0.79 8.57 9.43
CA HIS A 93 1.92 8.80 8.52
C HIS A 93 1.96 7.77 7.39
N LEU A 94 2.11 8.25 6.16
CA LEU A 94 2.49 7.44 5.00
C LEU A 94 3.98 7.11 5.09
N THR A 95 4.31 5.81 5.09
CA THR A 95 5.70 5.36 5.24
C THR A 95 6.30 4.79 3.97
N GLU A 96 5.48 4.18 3.10
CA GLU A 96 5.94 3.52 1.87
C GLU A 96 4.86 3.52 0.77
N ILE A 97 5.29 3.57 -0.49
CA ILE A 97 4.43 3.38 -1.67
C ILE A 97 5.02 2.21 -2.50
N ASN A 98 4.32 1.08 -2.52
CA ASN A 98 4.68 -0.13 -3.25
C ASN A 98 4.05 -0.15 -4.63
N VAL A 99 4.86 -0.07 -5.68
CA VAL A 99 4.39 0.07 -7.07
C VAL A 99 4.70 -1.13 -7.98
N THR A 100 5.41 -2.15 -7.48
CA THR A 100 5.89 -3.27 -8.29
C THR A 100 5.04 -4.52 -8.13
N CYS A 101 4.93 -5.05 -6.92
CA CYS A 101 4.15 -6.24 -6.60
C CYS A 101 3.49 -6.10 -5.22
N PRO A 102 2.55 -5.16 -5.05
CA PRO A 102 1.88 -4.97 -3.77
C PRO A 102 1.03 -6.19 -3.44
N THR A 103 1.28 -6.78 -2.27
CA THR A 103 0.45 -7.85 -1.68
C THR A 103 -0.65 -7.26 -0.79
N GLY A 104 -1.66 -8.06 -0.45
CA GLY A 104 -2.75 -7.68 0.46
C GLY A 104 -4.15 -7.92 -0.08
N ILE A 105 -4.31 -8.11 -1.40
CA ILE A 105 -5.62 -8.36 -2.05
C ILE A 105 -6.31 -9.58 -1.42
N GLN A 106 -5.61 -10.73 -1.36
CA GLN A 106 -6.19 -11.97 -0.83
C GLN A 106 -6.64 -11.87 0.63
N GLU A 107 -5.91 -11.11 1.45
CA GLU A 107 -6.28 -10.88 2.85
C GLU A 107 -7.50 -9.96 2.95
N ILE A 108 -7.53 -8.87 2.19
CA ILE A 108 -8.67 -7.95 2.13
C ILE A 108 -9.92 -8.71 1.67
N ASP A 109 -9.85 -9.45 0.57
CA ASP A 109 -10.98 -10.22 0.03
C ASP A 109 -11.55 -11.20 1.07
N ARG A 110 -10.69 -11.92 1.79
CA ARG A 110 -11.10 -12.85 2.84
C ARG A 110 -11.69 -12.16 4.07
N LEU A 111 -11.13 -11.02 4.47
CA LEU A 111 -11.56 -10.28 5.67
C LEU A 111 -12.84 -9.47 5.43
N ASP A 112 -13.03 -8.98 4.21
CA ASP A 112 -14.12 -8.08 3.83
C ASP A 112 -15.20 -8.75 2.99
N GLY A 113 -14.97 -9.96 2.47
CA GLY A 113 -15.93 -10.66 1.62
C GLY A 113 -16.11 -9.97 0.27
N VAL A 114 -15.02 -9.44 -0.28
CA VAL A 114 -14.97 -8.65 -1.52
C VAL A 114 -14.10 -9.36 -2.57
N THR A 115 -13.95 -8.74 -3.75
CA THR A 115 -13.24 -9.31 -4.90
C THR A 115 -12.42 -8.20 -5.57
N LEU A 116 -11.34 -7.76 -4.91
CA LEU A 116 -10.51 -6.64 -5.37
C LEU A 116 -9.77 -6.96 -6.67
N GLU A 117 -9.51 -8.23 -6.97
CA GLU A 117 -8.90 -8.66 -8.23
C GLU A 117 -9.78 -8.28 -9.44
N ARG A 118 -11.11 -8.20 -9.26
CA ARG A 118 -12.03 -7.73 -10.30
C ARG A 118 -11.76 -6.27 -10.65
N ASP A 119 -11.69 -5.39 -9.63
CA ASP A 119 -11.41 -3.97 -9.82
C ASP A 119 -10.08 -3.75 -10.58
N VAL A 120 -9.06 -4.58 -10.31
CA VAL A 120 -7.78 -4.54 -11.01
C VAL A 120 -7.94 -4.91 -12.50
N TRP A 121 -8.66 -5.99 -12.80
CA TRP A 121 -8.90 -6.40 -14.18
C TRP A 121 -9.74 -5.37 -14.95
N ASP A 122 -10.80 -4.86 -14.34
CA ASP A 122 -11.65 -3.81 -14.94
C ASP A 122 -10.84 -2.56 -15.30
N ALA A 123 -9.91 -2.17 -14.42
CA ALA A 123 -8.98 -1.07 -14.68
C ALA A 123 -8.05 -1.37 -15.87
N ILE A 124 -7.46 -2.57 -15.93
CA ILE A 124 -6.59 -2.99 -17.04
C ILE A 124 -7.36 -2.98 -18.37
N GLU A 125 -8.56 -3.54 -18.40
CA GLU A 125 -9.43 -3.60 -19.59
C GLU A 125 -9.82 -2.20 -20.08
N THR A 126 -10.16 -1.30 -19.14
CA THR A 126 -10.49 0.10 -19.44
C THR A 126 -9.29 0.83 -20.06
N ARG A 127 -8.09 0.65 -19.50
CA ARG A 127 -6.86 1.26 -20.06
C ARG A 127 -6.55 0.70 -21.43
N LEU A 128 -6.63 -0.63 -21.60
CA LEU A 128 -6.38 -1.28 -22.89
C LEU A 128 -7.34 -0.77 -23.96
N THR A 129 -8.62 -0.60 -23.63
CA THR A 129 -9.63 -0.03 -24.54
C THR A 129 -9.27 1.40 -24.92
N THR A 130 -8.92 2.24 -23.95
CA THR A 130 -8.51 3.64 -24.17
C THR A 130 -7.27 3.74 -25.06
N LEU A 131 -6.24 2.92 -24.79
CA LEU A 131 -5.01 2.88 -25.58
C LEU A 131 -5.27 2.45 -27.02
N ARG A 132 -6.15 1.46 -27.24
CA ARG A 132 -6.55 1.02 -28.58
C ARG A 132 -7.34 2.09 -29.33
N ALA A 133 -8.25 2.79 -28.64
CA ALA A 133 -9.06 3.85 -29.25
C ALA A 133 -8.22 5.07 -29.65
N GLY A 134 -7.16 5.40 -28.90
CA GLY A 134 -6.24 6.50 -29.24
C GLY A 134 -5.18 6.16 -30.29
N ALA A 135 -5.03 4.87 -30.65
CA ALA A 135 -4.12 4.40 -31.69
C ALA A 135 -4.78 4.22 -33.06
N ALA A 136 -6.11 4.33 -33.13
CA ALA A 136 -6.92 4.28 -34.35
C ALA A 136 -7.24 5.70 -34.84
#